data_AF-A0AAW4R891-F1
#
_entry.id   AF-A0AAW4R891-F1
#
_cell.length_a   1.000
_cell.length_b   1.000
_cell.length_c   1.000
_cell.angle_alpha   90.00
_cell.angle_beta   90.00
_cell.angle_gamma   90.00
#
_symmetry.space_group_name_H-M   'P 1'
#
loop_
_entity.id
_entity.type
_entity.pdbx_description
1 polymer ?
#
loop_
_entity_poly.entity_id
_entity_poly.type
_entity_poly.pdbx_seq_one_letter_code
_entity_poly.pdbx_strand_id
1 'polypeptide(L)'
;RQLQTLEQVQHNVDALTAQMKKLFDFGGNSEVKMVNNYDWTHQINIIEFLRDYGKNFSVNSMLAKDIVASRLDTGISFTEFTYQILQSMDFHHLYKEEGVQLQIGGGDQWGNITSGLDLIRKLEGHEAKVFGLTIPLLLKSDGTKFGKTAGGAIWLDSEKTTPFEFYQFWVNTDDRDVVKYLKYFTFLTKNSIDELAHKVQTEPHKREAQKVLAEEMTKFVHGEKAYIQAVKITQALFSGDIKSLTASEIEQGFKDMPTFYASKETKNIVEWLVDLGI
;
A
#
# COMPACT_ATOMS: atom_id res chain seq x y z
N ARG A 1 -5.69 -10.06 -16.82
CA ARG A 1 -4.39 -9.37 -16.62
C ARG A 1 -3.35 -9.98 -17.55
N GLN A 2 -2.28 -9.26 -17.90
CA GLN A 2 -1.18 -9.82 -18.69
C GLN A 2 -0.31 -10.72 -17.80
N LEU A 3 0.11 -11.88 -18.31
CA LEU A 3 1.03 -12.78 -17.61
C LEU A 3 2.44 -12.18 -17.65
N GLN A 4 3.09 -12.10 -16.49
CA GLN A 4 4.48 -11.65 -16.36
C GLN A 4 5.44 -12.83 -16.52
N THR A 5 6.67 -12.54 -16.97
CA THR A 5 7.72 -13.57 -17.03
C THR A 5 8.20 -13.94 -15.62
N LEU A 6 8.81 -15.12 -15.47
CA LEU A 6 9.38 -15.53 -14.18
C LEU A 6 10.44 -14.54 -13.68
N GLU A 7 11.28 -14.01 -14.58
CA GLU A 7 12.28 -12.99 -14.24
C GLU A 7 11.63 -11.71 -13.70
N GLN A 8 10.55 -11.25 -14.34
CA GLN A 8 9.79 -10.07 -13.87
C GLN A 8 9.15 -10.32 -12.51
N VAL A 9 8.57 -11.50 -12.29
CA VAL A 9 7.97 -11.87 -11.01
C VAL A 9 9.04 -11.94 -9.92
N GLN A 10 10.19 -12.57 -10.18
CA GLN A 10 11.29 -12.67 -9.22
C GLN A 10 11.82 -11.29 -8.84
N HIS A 11 12.04 -10.41 -9.82
CA HIS A 11 12.43 -9.02 -9.55
C HIS A 11 11.44 -8.30 -8.63
N ASN A 12 10.13 -8.49 -8.87
CA ASN A 12 9.09 -7.91 -8.00
C ASN A 12 9.11 -8.51 -6.59
N VAL A 13 9.34 -9.83 -6.45
CA VAL A 13 9.50 -10.47 -5.14
C VAL A 13 10.66 -9.86 -4.39
N ASP A 14 11.83 -9.70 -5.02
CA ASP A 14 13.03 -9.14 -4.39
C ASP A 14 12.80 -7.69 -3.94
N ALA A 15 12.18 -6.87 -4.80
CA ALA A 15 11.87 -5.47 -4.49
C ALA A 15 10.86 -5.34 -3.32
N LEU A 16 9.78 -6.12 -3.33
CA LEU A 16 8.78 -6.12 -2.26
C LEU A 16 9.37 -6.65 -0.95
N THR A 17 10.19 -7.71 -1.01
CA THR A 17 10.89 -8.28 0.14
C THR A 17 11.80 -7.23 0.80
N ALA A 18 12.55 -6.47 -0.01
CA ALA A 18 13.42 -5.40 0.49
C ALA A 18 12.61 -4.28 1.17
N GLN A 19 11.42 -3.95 0.67
CA GLN A 19 10.52 -2.99 1.31
C GLN A 19 10.00 -3.51 2.65
N MET A 20 9.51 -4.76 2.69
CA MET A 20 8.99 -5.35 3.94
C MET A 20 10.06 -5.44 5.02
N LYS A 21 11.31 -5.77 4.68
CA LYS A 21 12.45 -5.79 5.63
C LYS A 21 12.77 -4.46 6.28
N LYS A 22 12.35 -3.34 5.67
CA LYS A 22 12.51 -2.00 6.27
C LYS A 22 11.37 -1.68 7.24
N LEU A 23 10.16 -2.20 6.98
CA LEU A 23 8.95 -1.87 7.73
C LEU A 23 8.71 -2.78 8.93
N PHE A 24 9.15 -4.04 8.85
CA PHE A 24 9.00 -5.02 9.92
C PHE A 24 10.37 -5.37 10.50
N ASP A 25 10.40 -5.61 11.81
CA ASP A 25 11.60 -6.07 12.49
C ASP A 25 11.79 -7.57 12.24
N PHE A 26 12.88 -7.91 11.53
CA PHE A 26 13.33 -9.28 11.28
C PHE A 26 14.58 -9.65 12.09
N GLY A 27 15.00 -8.81 13.05
CA GLY A 27 16.20 -9.01 13.86
C GLY A 27 15.97 -9.84 15.13
N GLY A 28 17.06 -10.34 15.72
CA GLY A 28 17.08 -10.94 17.06
C GLY A 28 16.15 -12.14 17.24
N ASN A 29 15.21 -12.01 18.19
CA ASN A 29 14.17 -13.01 18.53
C ASN A 29 12.85 -12.78 17.78
N SER A 30 12.85 -12.03 16.67
CA SER A 30 11.62 -11.78 15.91
C SER A 30 11.03 -13.09 15.37
N GLU A 31 9.74 -13.31 15.63
CA GLU A 31 8.97 -14.43 15.11
C GLU A 31 8.40 -14.15 13.70
N VAL A 32 8.73 -12.99 13.11
CA VAL A 32 8.25 -12.61 11.78
C VAL A 32 9.00 -13.39 10.71
N LYS A 33 8.26 -14.22 9.97
CA LYS A 33 8.78 -14.97 8.82
C LYS A 33 8.26 -14.38 7.51
N MET A 34 9.14 -14.20 6.55
CA MET A 34 8.75 -14.05 5.15
C MET A 34 8.89 -15.38 4.44
N VAL A 35 7.85 -15.74 3.70
CA VAL A 35 7.73 -17.00 2.98
C VAL A 35 7.30 -16.71 1.54
N ASN A 36 7.66 -17.59 0.62
CA ASN A 36 7.29 -17.48 -0.79
C ASN A 36 6.47 -18.71 -1.18
N ASN A 37 5.24 -18.51 -1.64
CA ASN A 37 4.39 -19.63 -2.02
C ASN A 37 4.88 -20.41 -3.23
N TYR A 38 5.82 -19.84 -3.99
CA TYR A 38 6.56 -20.57 -4.99
C TYR A 38 7.20 -21.84 -4.40
N ASP A 39 7.71 -21.79 -3.17
CA ASP A 39 8.47 -22.86 -2.51
C ASP A 39 7.71 -24.19 -2.44
N TRP A 40 6.39 -24.14 -2.19
CA TRP A 40 5.53 -25.33 -2.22
C TRP A 40 4.76 -25.50 -3.53
N THR A 41 4.39 -24.40 -4.20
CA THR A 41 3.52 -24.47 -5.38
C THR A 41 4.24 -25.05 -6.60
N HIS A 42 5.53 -24.75 -6.79
CA HIS A 42 6.27 -25.21 -7.98
C HIS A 42 6.52 -26.73 -8.01
N GLN A 43 6.42 -27.39 -6.85
CA GLN A 43 6.65 -28.83 -6.69
C GLN A 43 5.42 -29.66 -7.01
N ILE A 44 4.23 -29.03 -7.01
CA ILE A 44 2.95 -29.71 -7.19
C ILE A 44 2.70 -29.87 -8.68
N ASN A 45 2.54 -31.12 -9.12
CA ASN A 45 2.14 -31.37 -10.50
C ASN A 45 0.63 -31.14 -10.71
N ILE A 46 0.20 -31.00 -11.96
CA ILE A 46 -1.20 -30.67 -12.27
C ILE A 46 -2.20 -31.74 -11.78
N ILE A 47 -1.80 -33.01 -11.73
CA ILE A 47 -2.67 -34.10 -11.27
C ILE A 47 -2.87 -33.97 -9.75
N GLU A 48 -1.80 -33.74 -8.99
CA GLU A 48 -1.86 -33.48 -7.55
C GLU A 48 -2.70 -32.24 -7.25
N PHE A 49 -2.46 -31.14 -7.98
CA PHE A 49 -3.25 -29.92 -7.83
C PHE A 49 -4.77 -30.18 -7.98
N LEU A 50 -5.17 -30.88 -9.05
CA LEU A 50 -6.58 -31.16 -9.32
C LEU A 50 -7.18 -32.15 -8.30
N ARG A 51 -6.43 -33.21 -7.96
CA ARG A 51 -6.93 -34.31 -7.12
C ARG A 51 -6.94 -33.95 -5.64
N ASP A 52 -5.92 -33.27 -5.15
CA ASP A 52 -5.71 -33.08 -3.72
C ASP A 52 -6.36 -31.78 -3.25
N TYR A 53 -6.38 -30.75 -4.11
CA TYR A 53 -7.01 -29.46 -3.83
C TYR A 53 -8.26 -29.20 -4.66
N GLY A 54 -8.17 -29.31 -5.99
CA GLY A 54 -9.24 -28.94 -6.93
C GLY A 54 -10.60 -29.59 -6.64
N LYS A 55 -10.62 -30.88 -6.27
CA LYS A 55 -11.86 -31.61 -5.91
C LYS A 55 -12.67 -30.97 -4.78
N ASN A 56 -12.03 -30.16 -3.92
CA ASN A 56 -12.67 -29.55 -2.77
C ASN A 56 -13.43 -28.27 -3.15
N PHE A 57 -13.32 -27.82 -4.40
CA PHE A 57 -13.93 -26.59 -4.88
C PHE A 57 -15.07 -26.91 -5.86
N SER A 58 -16.29 -26.52 -5.48
CA SER A 58 -17.43 -26.56 -6.39
C SER A 58 -17.33 -25.40 -7.37
N VAL A 59 -17.37 -25.71 -8.67
CA VAL A 59 -17.40 -24.69 -9.73
C VAL A 59 -18.55 -23.71 -9.53
N ASN A 60 -19.74 -24.19 -9.15
CA ASN A 60 -20.90 -23.33 -8.89
C ASN A 60 -20.63 -22.33 -7.75
N SER A 61 -20.00 -22.79 -6.67
CA SER A 61 -19.64 -21.93 -5.54
C SER A 61 -18.56 -20.92 -5.92
N MET A 62 -17.57 -21.31 -6.72
CA MET A 62 -16.52 -20.42 -7.23
C MET A 62 -17.08 -19.32 -8.12
N LEU A 63 -18.06 -19.64 -8.97
CA LEU A 63 -18.74 -18.69 -9.86
C LEU A 63 -19.62 -17.70 -9.11
N ALA A 64 -20.27 -18.15 -8.02
CA ALA A 64 -21.17 -17.33 -7.22
C ALA A 64 -20.47 -16.25 -6.38
N LYS A 65 -19.14 -16.27 -6.28
CA LYS A 65 -18.39 -15.24 -5.55
C LYS A 65 -18.45 -13.91 -6.29
N ASP A 66 -18.79 -12.83 -5.58
CA ASP A 66 -19.01 -11.49 -6.14
C ASP A 66 -17.94 -11.02 -7.12
N ILE A 67 -16.65 -11.23 -6.79
CA ILE A 67 -15.53 -10.82 -7.65
C ILE A 67 -15.50 -11.58 -8.98
N VAL A 68 -15.81 -12.88 -8.94
CA VAL A 68 -15.86 -13.70 -10.16
C VAL A 68 -17.13 -13.38 -10.93
N ALA A 69 -18.28 -13.35 -10.25
CA ALA A 69 -19.58 -13.04 -10.82
C ALA A 69 -19.57 -11.72 -11.60
N SER A 70 -18.98 -10.66 -11.02
CA SER A 70 -18.86 -9.35 -11.67
C SER A 70 -18.05 -9.34 -12.98
N ARG A 71 -17.25 -10.37 -13.22
CA ARG A 71 -16.36 -10.50 -14.39
C ARG A 71 -16.80 -11.57 -15.38
N LEU A 72 -17.84 -12.34 -15.07
CA LEU A 72 -18.28 -13.44 -15.95
C LEU A 72 -18.66 -12.93 -17.33
N ASP A 73 -19.41 -11.82 -17.41
CA ASP A 73 -19.84 -11.22 -18.67
C ASP A 73 -18.66 -10.68 -19.50
N THR A 74 -17.61 -10.19 -18.83
CA THR A 74 -16.39 -9.70 -19.49
C THR A 74 -15.40 -10.81 -19.85
N GLY A 75 -15.62 -12.01 -19.35
CA GLY A 75 -14.69 -13.14 -19.43
C GLY A 75 -13.63 -13.15 -18.31
N ILE A 76 -13.41 -14.35 -17.77
CA ILE A 76 -12.34 -14.67 -16.83
C ILE A 76 -11.57 -15.88 -17.37
N SER A 77 -10.24 -15.83 -17.38
CA SER A 77 -9.44 -16.97 -17.83
C SER A 77 -9.42 -18.07 -16.78
N PHE A 78 -9.15 -19.31 -17.20
CA PHE A 78 -8.98 -20.42 -16.27
C PHE A 78 -7.87 -20.14 -15.25
N THR A 79 -6.77 -19.51 -15.67
CA THR A 79 -5.66 -19.09 -14.80
C THR A 79 -6.12 -18.11 -13.71
N GLU A 80 -6.96 -17.14 -14.04
CA GLU A 80 -7.50 -16.20 -13.05
C GLU A 80 -8.54 -16.88 -12.15
N PHE A 81 -9.32 -17.80 -12.70
CA PHE A 81 -10.35 -18.55 -11.97
C PHE A 81 -9.77 -19.49 -10.91
N THR A 82 -8.61 -20.11 -11.17
CA THR A 82 -7.94 -21.03 -10.25
C THR A 82 -7.17 -20.33 -9.13
N TYR A 83 -7.00 -19.00 -9.18
CA TYR A 83 -6.26 -18.25 -8.17
C TYR A 83 -6.78 -18.49 -6.73
N GLN A 84 -8.10 -18.58 -6.55
CA GLN A 84 -8.68 -18.84 -5.23
C GLN A 84 -8.26 -20.20 -4.64
N ILE A 85 -7.97 -21.19 -5.50
CA ILE A 85 -7.47 -22.50 -5.07
C ILE A 85 -6.03 -22.36 -4.57
N LEU A 86 -5.18 -21.66 -5.33
CA LEU A 86 -3.79 -21.40 -4.96
C LEU A 86 -3.69 -20.65 -3.61
N GLN A 87 -4.46 -19.57 -3.43
CA GLN A 87 -4.45 -18.84 -2.15
C GLN A 87 -4.99 -19.69 -0.98
N SER A 88 -5.91 -20.62 -1.24
CA SER A 88 -6.39 -21.55 -0.22
C SER A 88 -5.33 -22.59 0.15
N MET A 89 -4.57 -23.07 -0.85
CA MET A 89 -3.42 -23.96 -0.64
C MET A 89 -2.36 -23.29 0.23
N ASP A 90 -2.10 -22.00 0.02
CA ASP A 90 -1.17 -21.24 0.84
C ASP A 90 -1.57 -21.24 2.31
N PHE A 91 -2.85 -20.98 2.61
CA PHE A 91 -3.32 -20.99 4.00
C PHE A 91 -3.27 -22.40 4.60
N HIS A 92 -3.63 -23.43 3.84
CA HIS A 92 -3.52 -24.82 4.30
C HIS A 92 -2.08 -25.24 4.60
N HIS A 93 -1.14 -24.89 3.72
CA HIS A 93 0.28 -25.15 3.91
C HIS A 93 0.80 -24.45 5.18
N LEU A 94 0.53 -23.16 5.35
CA LEU A 94 0.98 -22.40 6.51
C LEU A 94 0.29 -22.83 7.81
N TYR A 95 -0.96 -23.29 7.76
CA TYR A 95 -1.62 -23.89 8.91
C TYR A 95 -0.90 -25.16 9.37
N LYS A 96 -0.55 -26.04 8.42
CA LYS A 96 0.04 -27.34 8.72
C LYS A 96 1.50 -27.27 9.13
N GLU A 97 2.30 -26.51 8.39
CA GLU A 97 3.76 -26.47 8.57
C GLU A 97 4.19 -25.42 9.60
N GLU A 98 3.42 -24.33 9.75
CA GLU A 98 3.78 -23.17 10.57
C GLU A 98 2.76 -22.84 11.67
N GLY A 99 1.67 -23.60 11.77
CA GLY A 99 0.63 -23.38 12.80
C GLY A 99 -0.16 -22.10 12.62
N VAL A 100 -0.19 -21.51 11.42
CA VAL A 100 -0.91 -20.25 11.15
C VAL A 100 -2.42 -20.45 11.23
N GLN A 101 -3.08 -19.71 12.13
CA GLN A 101 -4.52 -19.84 12.38
C GLN A 101 -5.36 -18.63 11.95
N LEU A 102 -4.72 -17.52 11.56
CA LEU A 102 -5.41 -16.29 11.17
C LEU A 102 -4.81 -15.76 9.87
N GLN A 103 -5.67 -15.54 8.87
CA GLN A 103 -5.30 -14.84 7.65
C GLN A 103 -5.95 -13.45 7.63
N ILE A 104 -5.14 -12.42 7.37
CA ILE A 104 -5.56 -11.02 7.30
C ILE A 104 -5.39 -10.51 5.87
N GLY A 105 -6.33 -9.71 5.37
CA GLY A 105 -6.22 -9.08 4.05
C GLY A 105 -7.13 -7.86 3.89
N GLY A 106 -7.10 -7.23 2.72
CA GLY A 106 -8.07 -6.19 2.36
C GLY A 106 -9.49 -6.75 2.22
N GLY A 107 -10.50 -5.89 2.29
CA GLY A 107 -11.91 -6.28 2.15
C GLY A 107 -12.22 -7.06 0.87
N ASP A 108 -11.48 -6.78 -0.21
CA ASP A 108 -11.53 -7.49 -1.48
C ASP A 108 -10.98 -8.93 -1.42
N GLN A 109 -10.27 -9.30 -0.36
CA GLN A 109 -9.72 -10.65 -0.18
C GLN A 109 -10.66 -11.62 0.55
N TRP A 110 -11.82 -11.15 1.03
CA TRP A 110 -12.73 -11.96 1.85
C TRP A 110 -13.09 -13.29 1.21
N GLY A 111 -13.44 -13.29 -0.09
CA GLY A 111 -13.83 -14.51 -0.80
C GLY A 111 -12.70 -15.52 -0.91
N ASN A 112 -11.44 -15.10 -0.99
CA ASN A 112 -10.32 -16.04 -1.06
C ASN A 112 -9.94 -16.56 0.33
N ILE A 113 -9.96 -15.70 1.34
CA ILE A 113 -9.70 -16.07 2.74
C ILE A 113 -10.68 -17.15 3.19
N THR A 114 -11.99 -16.96 2.95
CA THR A 114 -13.00 -17.95 3.34
C THR A 114 -12.84 -19.28 2.62
N SER A 115 -12.38 -19.27 1.36
CA SER A 115 -12.04 -20.52 0.67
C SER A 115 -10.87 -21.26 1.29
N GLY A 116 -9.87 -20.56 1.83
CA GLY A 116 -8.81 -21.17 2.63
C GLY A 116 -9.36 -21.83 3.89
N LEU A 117 -10.25 -21.15 4.62
CA LEU A 117 -10.91 -21.71 5.82
C LEU A 117 -11.68 -22.99 5.49
N ASP A 118 -12.47 -22.97 4.42
CA ASP A 118 -13.26 -24.12 3.99
C ASP A 118 -12.38 -25.29 3.54
N LEU A 119 -11.28 -25.00 2.83
CA LEU A 119 -10.32 -26.02 2.41
C LEU A 119 -9.68 -26.69 3.63
N ILE A 120 -9.19 -25.90 4.59
CA ILE A 120 -8.55 -26.43 5.80
C ILE A 120 -9.54 -27.32 6.57
N ARG A 121 -10.79 -26.88 6.75
CA ARG A 121 -11.80 -27.70 7.45
C ARG A 121 -12.16 -28.99 6.71
N LYS A 122 -12.09 -29.00 5.38
CA LYS A 122 -12.30 -30.23 4.57
C LYS A 122 -11.15 -31.21 4.68
N LEU A 123 -9.91 -30.72 4.74
CA LEU A 123 -8.71 -31.55 4.76
C LEU A 123 -8.31 -32.00 6.18
N GLU A 124 -8.41 -31.10 7.16
CA GLU A 124 -7.94 -31.30 8.53
C GLU A 124 -9.08 -31.56 9.53
N GLY A 125 -10.34 -31.44 9.08
CA GLY A 125 -11.55 -31.66 9.87
C GLY A 125 -12.23 -30.38 10.37
N HIS A 126 -13.52 -30.49 10.67
CA HIS A 126 -14.37 -29.35 11.02
C HIS A 126 -13.94 -28.60 12.29
N GLU A 127 -13.20 -29.25 13.19
CA GLU A 127 -12.71 -28.68 14.44
C GLU A 127 -11.42 -27.84 14.27
N ALA A 128 -10.88 -27.74 13.05
CA ALA A 128 -9.69 -26.93 12.76
C ALA A 128 -9.95 -25.45 13.11
N LYS A 129 -9.10 -24.92 14.01
CA LYS A 129 -9.20 -23.55 14.51
C LYS A 129 -8.52 -22.59 13.54
N VAL A 130 -9.29 -22.15 12.54
CA VAL A 130 -8.85 -21.18 11.54
C VAL A 130 -9.82 -20.01 11.42
N PHE A 131 -9.27 -18.82 11.23
CA PHE A 131 -9.98 -17.54 11.24
C PHE A 131 -9.54 -16.65 10.08
N GLY A 132 -10.44 -15.79 9.66
CA GLY A 132 -10.18 -14.76 8.66
C GLY A 132 -10.57 -13.39 9.18
N LEU A 133 -9.76 -12.38 8.90
CA LEU A 133 -10.04 -10.99 9.23
C LEU A 133 -9.78 -10.12 8.00
N THR A 134 -10.69 -9.21 7.69
CA THR A 134 -10.49 -8.25 6.61
C THR A 134 -10.47 -6.82 7.13
N ILE A 135 -9.58 -6.04 6.54
CA ILE A 135 -9.46 -4.60 6.76
C ILE A 135 -10.31 -3.91 5.70
N PRO A 136 -11.23 -3.01 6.07
CA PRO A 136 -12.12 -2.35 5.12
C PRO A 136 -11.34 -1.57 4.06
N LEU A 137 -11.90 -1.48 2.85
CA LEU A 137 -11.33 -0.65 1.80
C LEU A 137 -11.31 0.81 2.25
N LEU A 138 -10.14 1.44 2.10
CA LEU A 138 -9.97 2.83 2.46
C LEU A 138 -10.55 3.74 1.37
N LEU A 139 -11.66 4.38 1.68
CA LEU A 139 -12.25 5.45 0.90
C LEU A 139 -12.02 6.79 1.60
N LYS A 140 -11.69 7.81 0.80
CA LYS A 140 -11.70 9.21 1.24
C LYS A 140 -13.13 9.66 1.48
N SER A 141 -13.31 10.70 2.27
CA SER A 141 -14.63 11.29 2.56
C SER A 141 -15.31 11.87 1.30
N ASP A 142 -14.56 12.13 0.23
CA ASP A 142 -15.09 12.53 -1.08
C ASP A 142 -15.53 11.34 -1.98
N GLY A 143 -15.43 10.10 -1.48
CA GLY A 143 -15.79 8.89 -2.21
C GLY A 143 -14.69 8.36 -3.15
N THR A 144 -13.57 9.06 -3.30
CA THR A 144 -12.44 8.58 -4.10
C THR A 144 -11.63 7.52 -3.35
N LYS A 145 -10.95 6.65 -4.11
CA LYS A 145 -10.08 5.62 -3.54
C LYS A 145 -8.85 6.26 -2.86
N PHE A 146 -8.52 5.77 -1.68
CA PHE A 146 -7.28 6.14 -1.00
C PHE A 146 -6.05 5.78 -1.86
N GLY A 147 -5.01 6.62 -1.80
CA GLY A 147 -3.76 6.40 -2.52
C GLY A 147 -3.79 6.69 -4.03
N LYS A 148 -4.92 7.12 -4.60
CA LYS A 148 -4.95 7.75 -5.93
C LYS A 148 -4.86 9.27 -5.79
N THR A 149 -3.79 9.83 -6.36
CA THR A 149 -3.61 11.27 -6.58
C THR A 149 -3.82 11.60 -8.06
N ALA A 150 -3.87 12.90 -8.39
CA ALA A 150 -3.86 13.34 -9.79
C ALA A 150 -2.61 12.85 -10.56
N GLY A 151 -1.48 12.66 -9.86
CA GLY A 151 -0.23 12.14 -10.41
C GLY A 151 -0.08 10.61 -10.39
N GLY A 152 -1.07 9.86 -9.88
CA GLY A 152 -1.04 8.40 -9.83
C GLY A 152 -0.95 7.83 -8.41
N ALA A 153 -0.30 6.68 -8.26
CA ALA A 153 -0.15 5.97 -6.99
C ALA A 153 0.94 6.60 -6.11
N ILE A 154 0.73 6.58 -4.79
CA ILE A 154 1.78 6.89 -3.81
C ILE A 154 2.56 5.62 -3.52
N TRP A 155 3.82 5.58 -3.96
CA TRP A 155 4.70 4.44 -3.79
C TRP A 155 5.49 4.57 -2.48
N LEU A 156 5.85 3.43 -1.89
CA LEU A 156 6.78 3.39 -0.75
C LEU A 156 8.25 3.49 -1.19
N ASP A 157 8.51 3.30 -2.48
CA ASP A 157 9.83 3.43 -3.08
C ASP A 157 10.16 4.92 -3.32
N SER A 158 11.25 5.39 -2.71
CA SER A 158 11.68 6.80 -2.79
C SER A 158 12.03 7.26 -4.20
N GLU A 159 12.38 6.34 -5.10
CA GLU A 159 12.67 6.67 -6.51
C GLU A 159 11.40 6.88 -7.33
N LYS A 160 10.26 6.32 -6.88
CA LYS A 160 8.96 6.46 -7.54
C LYS A 160 8.12 7.58 -6.95
N THR A 161 8.13 7.70 -5.63
CA THR A 161 7.52 8.80 -4.89
C THR A 161 8.54 9.33 -3.91
N THR A 162 9.02 10.56 -4.13
CA THR A 162 10.07 11.13 -3.28
C THR A 162 9.56 11.27 -1.84
N PRO A 163 10.43 11.24 -0.81
CA PRO A 163 9.98 11.47 0.56
C PRO A 163 9.25 12.81 0.76
N PHE A 164 9.60 13.82 -0.02
CA PHE A 164 8.88 15.09 -0.06
C PHE A 164 7.45 14.92 -0.60
N GLU A 165 7.26 14.29 -1.76
CA GLU A 165 5.93 14.00 -2.33
C GLU A 165 5.09 13.14 -1.37
N PHE A 166 5.72 12.12 -0.76
CA PHE A 166 5.08 11.24 0.23
C PHE A 166 4.61 12.04 1.45
N TYR A 167 5.47 12.89 2.01
CA TYR A 167 5.10 13.77 3.12
C TYR A 167 3.97 14.73 2.74
N GLN A 168 4.05 15.37 1.56
CA GLN A 168 3.01 16.27 1.06
C GLN A 168 1.67 15.57 0.86
N PHE A 169 1.65 14.33 0.39
CA PHE A 169 0.42 13.55 0.29
C PHE A 169 -0.31 13.46 1.64
N TRP A 170 0.41 13.17 2.72
CA TRP A 170 -0.18 13.07 4.06
C TRP A 170 -0.56 14.42 4.66
N VAL A 171 0.27 15.45 4.49
CA VAL A 171 -0.04 16.82 4.96
C VAL A 171 -1.33 17.36 4.33
N ASN A 172 -1.58 17.00 3.08
CA ASN A 172 -2.75 17.43 2.32
C ASN A 172 -4.01 16.58 2.61
N THR A 173 -3.99 15.70 3.61
CA THR A 173 -5.18 14.96 4.05
C THR A 173 -6.30 15.92 4.49
N ASP A 174 -7.53 15.61 4.07
CA ASP A 174 -8.74 16.35 4.44
C ASP A 174 -9.01 16.25 5.95
N ASP A 175 -9.50 17.33 6.57
CA ASP A 175 -9.86 17.36 8.00
C ASP A 175 -10.87 16.26 8.37
N ARG A 176 -11.74 15.87 7.45
CA ARG A 176 -12.74 14.80 7.63
C ARG A 176 -12.12 13.40 7.71
N ASP A 177 -10.92 13.22 7.16
CA ASP A 177 -10.25 11.92 7.05
C ASP A 177 -9.07 11.77 8.02
N VAL A 178 -8.41 12.87 8.42
CA VAL A 178 -7.13 12.81 9.14
C VAL A 178 -7.20 12.01 10.45
N VAL A 179 -8.26 12.17 11.25
CA VAL A 179 -8.41 11.43 12.52
C VAL A 179 -8.58 9.92 12.28
N LYS A 180 -9.29 9.55 11.21
CA LYS A 180 -9.44 8.15 10.79
C LYS A 180 -8.10 7.57 10.33
N TYR A 181 -7.32 8.34 9.57
CA TYR A 181 -6.01 7.90 9.09
C TYR A 181 -4.97 7.78 10.21
N LEU A 182 -4.98 8.68 11.20
CA LEU A 182 -4.17 8.54 12.41
C LEU A 182 -4.44 7.18 13.09
N LYS A 183 -5.70 6.76 13.20
CA LYS A 183 -6.08 5.47 13.80
C LYS A 183 -5.67 4.25 12.97
N TYR A 184 -5.59 4.38 11.65
CA TYR A 184 -5.32 3.26 10.75
C TYR A 184 -3.83 3.05 10.49
N PHE A 185 -3.06 4.13 10.44
CA PHE A 185 -1.70 4.08 9.90
C PHE A 185 -0.61 4.37 10.92
N THR A 186 -0.94 4.92 12.08
CA THR A 186 0.06 5.28 13.10
C THR A 186 -0.05 4.37 14.32
N PHE A 187 1.01 4.32 15.11
CA PHE A 187 1.04 3.62 16.40
C PHE A 187 0.74 4.56 17.58
N LEU A 188 0.15 5.73 17.32
CA LEU A 188 -0.19 6.70 18.35
C LEU A 188 -1.24 6.15 19.32
N THR A 189 -1.14 6.58 20.58
CA THR A 189 -2.13 6.19 21.58
C THR A 189 -3.48 6.83 21.29
N LYS A 190 -4.56 6.19 21.76
CA LYS A 190 -5.91 6.75 21.66
C LYS A 190 -5.99 8.18 22.21
N ASN A 191 -5.36 8.45 23.35
CA ASN A 191 -5.38 9.77 23.97
C ASN A 191 -4.72 10.83 23.08
N SER A 192 -3.55 10.51 22.49
CA SER A 192 -2.88 11.41 21.54
C SER A 192 -3.75 11.69 20.31
N ILE A 193 -4.44 10.67 19.79
CA ILE A 193 -5.37 10.84 18.66
C ILE A 193 -6.58 11.69 19.06
N ASP A 194 -7.13 11.52 20.25
CA ASP A 194 -8.28 12.29 20.73
C ASP A 194 -7.92 13.78 20.92
N GLU A 195 -6.72 14.09 21.41
CA GLU A 195 -6.20 15.46 21.48
C GLU A 195 -6.07 16.10 20.10
N LEU A 196 -5.50 15.37 19.12
CA LEU A 196 -5.40 15.83 17.74
C LEU A 196 -6.78 16.03 17.11
N ALA A 197 -7.75 15.16 17.41
CA ALA A 197 -9.13 15.29 16.95
C ALA A 197 -9.78 16.57 17.49
N HIS A 198 -9.54 16.91 18.77
CA HIS A 198 -9.99 18.18 19.33
C HIS A 198 -9.36 19.37 18.59
N LYS A 199 -8.05 19.32 18.31
CA LYS A 199 -7.34 20.39 17.56
C LYS A 199 -7.84 20.57 16.13
N VAL A 200 -8.24 19.49 15.44
CA VAL A 200 -8.88 19.60 14.12
C VAL A 200 -10.18 20.41 14.20
N GLN A 201 -10.94 20.28 15.29
CA GLN A 201 -12.18 21.03 15.48
C GLN A 201 -11.94 22.49 15.90
N THR A 202 -10.99 22.72 16.81
CA THR A 202 -10.79 24.06 17.39
C THR A 202 -9.80 24.94 16.63
N GLU A 203 -8.81 24.34 15.98
CA GLU A 203 -7.71 25.03 15.31
C GLU A 203 -7.34 24.42 13.94
N PRO A 204 -8.31 24.17 13.03
CA PRO A 204 -8.07 23.46 11.76
C PRO A 204 -6.99 24.13 10.90
N HIS A 205 -6.90 25.47 10.93
CA HIS A 205 -5.91 26.25 10.19
C HIS A 205 -4.45 25.90 10.54
N LYS A 206 -4.18 25.34 11.72
CA LYS A 206 -2.82 24.92 12.11
C LYS A 206 -2.41 23.59 11.47
N ARG A 207 -3.39 22.78 11.04
CA ARG A 207 -3.21 21.45 10.42
C ARG A 207 -2.30 20.52 11.23
N GLU A 208 -2.42 20.56 12.55
CA GLU A 208 -1.51 19.82 13.44
C GLU A 208 -1.66 18.30 13.26
N ALA A 209 -2.89 17.79 13.17
CA ALA A 209 -3.15 16.36 12.95
C ALA A 209 -2.55 15.85 11.64
N GLN A 210 -2.60 16.64 10.56
CA GLN A 210 -2.03 16.27 9.27
C GLN A 210 -0.50 16.27 9.30
N LYS A 211 0.10 17.25 9.98
CA LYS A 211 1.56 17.30 10.18
C LYS A 211 2.04 16.10 10.97
N VAL A 212 1.35 15.73 12.05
CA VAL A 212 1.67 14.53 12.84
C VAL A 212 1.48 13.26 12.00
N LEU A 213 0.38 13.13 11.25
CA LEU A 213 0.18 11.99 10.35
C LEU A 213 1.31 11.86 9.33
N ALA A 214 1.70 12.97 8.70
CA ALA A 214 2.78 13.00 7.72
C ALA A 214 4.15 12.71 8.34
N GLU A 215 4.40 13.18 9.56
CA GLU A 215 5.58 12.86 10.33
C GLU A 215 5.68 11.36 10.60
N GLU A 216 4.68 10.78 11.25
CA GLU A 216 4.64 9.36 11.61
C GLU A 216 4.84 8.47 10.37
N MET A 217 4.12 8.78 9.29
CA MET A 217 4.20 7.97 8.07
C MET A 217 5.53 8.10 7.34
N THR A 218 6.05 9.32 7.19
CA THR A 218 7.34 9.51 6.50
C THR A 218 8.49 8.93 7.33
N LYS A 219 8.45 9.04 8.67
CA LYS A 219 9.43 8.39 9.55
C LYS A 219 9.35 6.89 9.47
N PHE A 220 8.14 6.32 9.48
CA PHE A 220 7.96 4.87 9.41
C PHE A 220 8.46 4.27 8.08
N VAL A 221 8.20 4.95 6.95
CA VAL A 221 8.54 4.41 5.62
C VAL A 221 9.95 4.79 5.16
N HIS A 222 10.38 6.03 5.38
CA HIS A 222 11.61 6.59 4.83
C HIS A 222 12.65 6.99 5.90
N GLY A 223 12.29 6.94 7.18
CA GLY A 223 13.17 7.26 8.30
C GLY A 223 13.24 8.75 8.65
N GLU A 224 13.83 9.04 9.81
CA GLU A 224 13.92 10.38 10.39
C GLU A 224 14.59 11.40 9.47
N LYS A 225 15.70 11.01 8.83
CA LYS A 225 16.47 11.92 7.96
C LYS A 225 15.65 12.40 6.76
N ALA A 226 14.88 11.49 6.16
CA ALA A 226 14.02 11.81 5.03
C ALA A 226 12.86 12.72 5.44
N TYR A 227 12.27 12.49 6.63
CA TYR A 227 11.28 13.40 7.20
C TYR A 227 11.84 14.82 7.40
N ILE A 228 13.00 14.95 8.05
CA ILE A 228 13.64 16.25 8.28
C ILE A 228 13.89 16.98 6.96
N GLN A 229 14.37 16.25 5.93
CA GLN A 229 14.58 16.81 4.60
C GLN A 229 13.25 17.27 3.97
N ALA A 230 12.20 16.45 4.02
CA ALA A 230 10.89 16.81 3.47
C ALA A 230 10.29 18.06 4.15
N VAL A 231 10.44 18.18 5.48
CA VAL A 231 10.03 19.37 6.24
C VAL A 231 10.84 20.59 5.82
N LYS A 232 12.16 20.45 5.68
CA LYS A 232 13.05 21.53 5.23
C LYS A 232 12.64 22.06 3.86
N ILE A 233 12.43 21.17 2.88
CA ILE A 233 11.97 21.53 1.53
C ILE A 233 10.63 22.27 1.63
N THR A 234 9.67 21.71 2.38
CA THR A 234 8.37 22.33 2.59
C THR A 234 8.49 23.74 3.14
N GLN A 235 9.26 23.93 4.21
CA GLN A 235 9.43 25.25 4.85
C GLN A 235 10.09 26.26 3.92
N ALA A 236 11.13 25.87 3.18
CA ALA A 236 11.83 26.75 2.24
C ALA A 236 10.93 27.19 1.08
N LEU A 237 10.10 26.30 0.54
CA LEU A 237 9.15 26.64 -0.52
C LEU A 237 8.07 27.61 -0.06
N PHE A 238 7.54 27.44 1.15
CA PHE A 238 6.50 28.34 1.69
C PHE A 238 7.04 29.66 2.26
N SER A 239 8.28 29.71 2.74
CA SER A 239 8.91 30.94 3.24
C SER A 239 9.60 31.76 2.15
N GLY A 240 9.88 31.16 1.00
CA GLY A 240 10.67 31.75 -0.08
C GLY A 240 12.18 31.67 0.14
N ASP A 241 12.66 31.04 1.21
CA ASP A 241 14.09 30.85 1.49
C ASP A 241 14.69 29.65 0.72
N ILE A 242 14.61 29.72 -0.61
CA ILE A 242 15.11 28.67 -1.52
C ILE A 242 16.65 28.53 -1.42
N LYS A 243 17.35 29.58 -0.96
CA LYS A 243 18.82 29.57 -0.84
C LYS A 243 19.34 28.56 0.19
N SER A 244 18.50 28.14 1.13
CA SER A 244 18.82 27.12 2.12
C SER A 244 18.82 25.68 1.56
N LEU A 245 18.32 25.49 0.34
CA LEU A 245 18.18 24.19 -0.31
C LEU A 245 19.39 23.83 -1.17
N THR A 246 19.72 22.54 -1.18
CA THR A 246 20.66 21.93 -2.12
C THR A 246 20.02 21.75 -3.49
N ALA A 247 20.82 21.54 -4.54
CA ALA A 247 20.30 21.31 -5.89
C ALA A 247 19.30 20.13 -5.96
N SER A 248 19.59 19.03 -5.25
CA SER A 248 18.69 17.87 -5.19
C SER A 248 17.38 18.19 -4.44
N GLU A 249 17.43 19.00 -3.38
CA GLU A 249 16.24 19.43 -2.64
C GLU A 249 15.35 20.36 -3.50
N ILE A 250 15.96 21.23 -4.32
CA ILE A 250 15.23 22.06 -5.28
C ILE A 250 14.58 21.18 -6.35
N GLU A 251 15.33 20.23 -6.92
CA GLU A 251 14.80 19.30 -7.91
C GLU A 251 13.60 18.52 -7.38
N GLN A 252 13.67 18.00 -6.15
CA GLN A 252 12.54 17.31 -5.51
C GLN A 252 11.35 18.24 -5.26
N GLY A 253 11.59 19.46 -4.74
CA GLY A 253 10.54 20.41 -4.41
C GLY A 253 9.75 20.92 -5.62
N PHE A 254 10.39 21.01 -6.79
CA PHE A 254 9.80 21.54 -8.01
C PHE A 254 9.47 20.48 -9.07
N LYS A 255 9.65 19.19 -8.80
CA LYS A 255 9.47 18.10 -9.78
C LYS A 255 8.09 18.09 -10.47
N ASP A 256 7.03 18.36 -9.71
CA ASP A 256 5.65 18.40 -10.21
C ASP A 256 5.16 19.84 -10.54
N MET A 257 6.05 20.83 -10.47
CA MET A 257 5.74 22.19 -10.86
C MET A 257 6.00 22.38 -12.35
N PRO A 258 5.27 23.28 -13.04
CA PRO A 258 5.59 23.65 -14.41
C PRO A 258 7.04 24.14 -14.50
N THR A 259 7.83 23.50 -15.36
CA THR A 259 9.23 23.87 -15.62
C THR A 259 9.41 24.23 -17.11
N PHE A 260 10.40 25.07 -17.38
CA PHE A 260 10.73 25.50 -18.73
C PHE A 260 12.25 25.62 -18.92
N TYR A 261 12.75 25.28 -20.10
CA TYR A 261 14.15 25.42 -20.47
C TYR A 261 14.41 26.81 -21.07
N ALA A 262 15.06 27.67 -20.29
CA ALA A 262 15.44 29.02 -20.70
C ALA A 262 16.88 29.09 -21.24
N SER A 263 17.11 29.93 -22.26
CA SER A 263 18.48 30.37 -22.61
C SER A 263 19.00 31.32 -21.52
N LYS A 264 20.33 31.47 -21.40
CA LYS A 264 20.96 32.37 -20.42
C LYS A 264 20.84 33.86 -20.80
N GLU A 265 19.83 34.23 -21.57
CA GLU A 265 19.62 35.59 -22.04
C GLU A 265 19.05 36.47 -20.92
N THR A 266 19.53 37.71 -20.86
CA THR A 266 18.98 38.71 -19.94
C THR A 266 17.65 39.19 -20.49
N LYS A 267 16.57 38.86 -19.78
CA LYS A 267 15.20 39.20 -20.15
C LYS A 267 14.43 39.74 -18.94
N ASN A 268 13.49 40.65 -19.15
CA ASN A 268 12.71 41.22 -18.05
C ASN A 268 11.82 40.15 -17.41
N ILE A 269 11.69 40.15 -16.08
CA ILE A 269 10.84 39.20 -15.37
C ILE A 269 9.37 39.24 -15.84
N VAL A 270 8.86 40.41 -16.22
CA VAL A 270 7.50 40.54 -16.77
C VAL A 270 7.36 39.77 -18.08
N GLU A 271 8.37 39.83 -18.94
CA GLU A 271 8.34 39.09 -20.21
C GLU A 271 8.50 37.59 -19.97
N TRP A 272 9.26 37.16 -18.96
CA TRP A 272 9.30 35.76 -18.53
C TRP A 272 7.93 35.26 -18.07
N LEU A 273 7.22 36.02 -17.23
CA LEU A 273 5.90 35.64 -16.73
C LEU A 273 4.86 35.56 -17.86
N VAL A 274 4.85 36.57 -18.75
CA VAL A 274 3.95 36.60 -19.91
C VAL A 274 4.19 35.42 -20.85
N ASP A 275 5.46 35.13 -21.18
CA ASP A 275 5.79 34.01 -22.08
C ASP A 275 5.43 32.65 -21.50
N LEU A 276 5.52 32.50 -20.16
CA LEU A 276 5.20 31.27 -19.44
C LEU A 276 3.72 31.15 -19.04
N GLY A 277 2.93 32.21 -19.25
CA GLY A 277 1.50 32.23 -18.91
C GLY A 277 1.21 32.20 -17.41
N ILE A 278 2.12 32.76 -16.60
CA ILE A 278 1.99 32.92 -15.13
C ILE A 278 1.43 34.30 -14.82
#